data_AF-A0A8D2IMX3-F1
#
_entry.id   AF-A0A8D2IMX3-F1
#
_cell.length_a   1.000
_cell.length_b   1.000
_cell.length_c   1.000
_cell.angle_alpha   90.00
_cell.angle_beta   90.00
_cell.angle_gamma   90.00
#
_symmetry.space_group_name_H-M   'P 1'
#
loop_
_entity.id
_entity.type
_entity.pdbx_description
1 polymer ?
#
loop_
_entity_poly.entity_id
_entity_poly.type
_entity_poly.pdbx_seq_one_letter_code
_entity_poly.pdbx_strand_id
1 'polypeptide(L)'
;LSFTAKTSCVRRRYREFVWLKKQLQKNAGLVPVPELPGKSTFFAGSTDEFIEKRRQGLQQFLEKVLQNVVFLSDSQLHLFLQSQLSVPEIEACVQGRGPLSVTDAILRYAMSNCGWVQEEGGHVKWNGCLRAFSVHADSWEAKLACKCSSLPSQPD
;
A
#
# COMPACT_ATOMS: atom_id res chain seq x y z
N LEU A 1 5.41 -8.06 17.15
CA LEU A 1 5.08 -8.25 15.72
C LEU A 1 5.12 -6.87 15.10
N SER A 2 6.20 -6.59 14.36
CA SER A 2 6.53 -5.24 13.88
C SER A 2 6.77 -5.29 12.38
N PHE A 3 6.52 -4.17 11.72
CA PHE A 3 6.95 -3.97 10.34
C PHE A 3 8.47 -4.07 10.21
N THR A 4 8.95 -4.66 9.11
CA THR A 4 10.40 -4.89 8.91
C THR A 4 11.12 -3.58 8.65
N ALA A 5 10.60 -2.76 7.72
CA ALA A 5 11.05 -1.38 7.55
C ALA A 5 10.23 -0.43 8.43
N LYS A 6 10.88 0.60 9.01
CA LYS A 6 10.22 1.62 9.83
C LYS A 6 9.28 2.52 9.02
N THR A 7 9.66 2.76 7.77
CA THR A 7 8.88 3.50 6.78
C THR A 7 8.98 2.77 5.45
N SER A 8 7.88 2.73 4.71
CA SER A 8 7.86 2.19 3.35
C SER A 8 6.81 2.92 2.53
N CYS A 9 7.13 3.23 1.29
CA CYS A 9 6.22 3.87 0.34
C CYS A 9 6.03 2.95 -0.87
N VAL A 10 4.79 2.52 -1.15
CA VAL A 10 4.50 1.59 -2.27
C VAL A 10 3.30 2.04 -3.08
N ARG A 11 3.30 1.74 -4.38
CA ARG A 11 2.18 2.04 -5.28
C ARG A 11 1.41 0.76 -5.61
N ARG A 12 0.12 0.74 -5.28
CA ARG A 12 -0.77 -0.43 -5.42
C ARG A 12 -2.10 -0.04 -6.07
N ARG A 13 -2.52 -0.79 -7.09
CA ARG A 13 -3.78 -0.56 -7.82
C ARG A 13 -4.92 -1.35 -7.16
N TYR A 14 -6.16 -0.87 -7.32
CA TYR A 14 -7.34 -1.43 -6.64
C TYR A 14 -7.50 -2.96 -6.78
N ARG A 15 -7.19 -3.53 -7.95
CA ARG A 15 -7.26 -4.99 -8.16
C ARG A 15 -6.31 -5.79 -7.25
N GLU A 16 -5.17 -5.20 -6.87
CA GLU A 16 -4.22 -5.82 -5.94
C GLU A 16 -4.78 -5.79 -4.50
N PHE A 17 -5.52 -4.74 -4.12
CA PHE A 17 -6.26 -4.72 -2.85
C PHE A 17 -7.35 -5.78 -2.79
N VAL A 18 -8.06 -6.02 -3.91
CA VAL A 18 -9.04 -7.11 -4.00
C VAL A 18 -8.37 -8.47 -3.80
N TRP A 19 -7.17 -8.66 -4.36
CA TRP A 19 -6.37 -9.85 -4.11
C TRP A 19 -5.96 -9.95 -2.64
N LEU A 20 -5.44 -8.86 -2.04
CA LEU A 20 -5.02 -8.83 -0.63
C LEU A 20 -6.17 -9.21 0.30
N LYS A 21 -7.36 -8.63 0.11
CA LYS A 21 -8.56 -8.98 0.90
C LYS A 21 -8.83 -10.48 0.86
N LYS A 22 -8.76 -11.11 -0.32
CA LYS A 22 -8.99 -12.56 -0.46
C LYS A 22 -7.95 -13.39 0.28
N GLN A 23 -6.69 -12.98 0.29
CA GLN A 23 -5.65 -13.70 1.03
C GLN A 23 -5.83 -13.56 2.54
N LEU A 24 -6.10 -12.34 3.03
CA LEU A 24 -6.43 -12.10 4.43
C LEU A 24 -7.64 -12.93 4.87
N GLN A 25 -8.67 -13.07 4.03
CA GLN A 25 -9.84 -13.89 4.32
C GLN A 25 -9.51 -15.38 4.44
N LYS A 26 -8.58 -15.88 3.61
CA LYS A 26 -8.14 -17.28 3.70
C LYS A 26 -7.30 -17.54 4.95
N ASN A 27 -6.45 -16.59 5.32
CA ASN A 27 -5.45 -16.79 6.37
C ASN A 27 -5.98 -16.46 7.77
N ALA A 28 -7.00 -15.60 7.90
CA ALA A 28 -7.49 -15.12 9.18
C ALA A 28 -8.62 -15.95 9.82
N GLY A 29 -9.01 -17.07 9.21
CA GLY A 29 -10.01 -17.98 9.75
C GLY A 29 -11.38 -17.32 9.96
N LEU A 30 -11.78 -17.13 11.23
CA LEU A 30 -13.08 -16.54 11.61
C LEU A 30 -13.04 -15.01 11.77
N VAL A 31 -11.87 -14.37 11.67
CA VAL A 31 -11.74 -12.94 11.85
C VAL A 31 -12.34 -12.21 10.63
N PRO A 32 -13.31 -11.29 10.82
CA PRO A 32 -13.93 -10.58 9.71
C PRO A 32 -12.94 -9.61 9.06
N VAL A 33 -12.71 -9.78 7.76
CA VAL A 33 -11.86 -8.87 6.97
C VAL A 33 -12.66 -7.62 6.58
N PRO A 34 -12.12 -6.41 6.80
CA PRO A 34 -12.78 -5.17 6.43
C PRO A 34 -13.21 -5.14 4.95
N GLU A 35 -14.33 -4.48 4.68
CA GLU A 35 -14.83 -4.32 3.32
C GLU A 35 -14.00 -3.32 2.52
N LEU A 36 -13.80 -3.63 1.23
CA LEU A 36 -13.18 -2.69 0.30
C LEU A 36 -14.23 -1.70 -0.20
N PRO A 37 -13.85 -0.45 -0.53
CA PRO A 37 -14.78 0.46 -1.17
C PRO A 37 -15.31 -0.20 -2.45
N GLY A 38 -16.64 -0.13 -2.61
CA GLY A 38 -17.35 -0.79 -3.69
C GLY A 38 -16.78 -0.43 -5.06
N LYS A 39 -16.91 -1.36 -6.01
CA LYS A 39 -16.71 -1.07 -7.43
C LYS A 39 -17.83 -0.07 -7.80
N SER A 40 -17.51 1.20 -8.08
CA SER A 40 -18.55 2.18 -8.45
C SER A 40 -19.47 1.60 -9.50
N THR A 41 -20.74 1.47 -9.15
CA THR A 41 -21.81 1.11 -10.07
C THR A 41 -22.55 2.34 -10.60
N PHE A 42 -22.15 3.56 -10.22
CA PHE A 42 -22.87 4.77 -10.60
C PHE A 42 -21.89 5.90 -10.95
N PHE A 43 -21.90 6.31 -12.23
CA PHE A 43 -21.20 7.48 -12.77
C PHE A 43 -21.91 8.78 -12.34
N ALA A 44 -22.03 9.00 -11.04
CA ALA A 44 -22.53 10.25 -10.46
C ALA A 44 -21.37 10.94 -9.74
N GLY A 45 -20.53 11.64 -10.50
CA GLY A 45 -19.37 12.37 -9.98
C GLY A 45 -18.28 12.56 -11.02
N SER A 46 -17.42 13.56 -10.82
CA SER A 46 -16.20 13.72 -11.64
C SER A 46 -15.24 12.54 -11.40
N THR A 47 -14.38 12.24 -12.39
CA THR A 47 -13.36 11.18 -12.28
C THR A 47 -12.49 11.35 -11.02
N ASP A 48 -12.21 12.59 -10.63
CA ASP A 48 -11.37 12.92 -9.47
C ASP A 48 -12.05 12.61 -8.14
N GLU A 49 -13.34 12.95 -8.00
CA GLU A 49 -14.13 12.61 -6.81
C GLU A 49 -14.21 11.09 -6.60
N PHE A 50 -14.37 10.34 -7.69
CA PHE A 50 -14.37 8.89 -7.64
C PHE A 50 -13.01 8.32 -7.20
N ILE A 51 -11.90 8.85 -7.74
CA ILE A 51 -10.55 8.44 -7.36
C ILE A 51 -10.30 8.74 -5.89
N GLU A 52 -10.68 9.92 -5.42
CA GLU A 52 -10.47 10.35 -4.03
C GLU A 52 -11.32 9.53 -3.05
N LYS A 53 -12.60 9.28 -3.36
CA LYS A 53 -13.47 8.42 -2.55
C LYS A 53 -12.92 6.99 -2.46
N ARG A 54 -12.39 6.47 -3.57
CA ARG A 54 -11.71 5.16 -3.57
C ARG A 54 -10.44 5.19 -2.73
N ARG A 55 -9.63 6.25 -2.82
CA ARG A 55 -8.41 6.42 -2.02
C ARG A 55 -8.75 6.38 -0.52
N GLN A 56 -9.75 7.14 -0.09
CA GLN A 56 -10.21 7.17 1.30
C GLN A 56 -10.70 5.80 1.78
N GLY A 57 -11.51 5.11 0.98
CA GLY A 57 -11.97 3.76 1.36
C GLY A 57 -10.84 2.74 1.45
N LEU A 58 -9.81 2.84 0.61
CA LEU A 58 -8.63 1.98 0.70
C LEU A 58 -7.76 2.30 1.92
N GLN A 59 -7.69 3.57 2.30
CA GLN A 59 -7.03 4.00 3.53
C GLN A 59 -7.74 3.40 4.75
N GLN A 60 -9.06 3.57 4.85
CA GLN A 60 -9.86 3.01 5.95
C GLN A 60 -9.78 1.48 6.02
N PHE A 61 -9.74 0.81 4.86
CA PHE A 61 -9.51 -0.64 4.80
C PHE A 61 -8.18 -1.01 5.46
N LEU A 62 -7.09 -0.34 5.11
CA LEU A 62 -5.77 -0.63 5.68
C LEU A 62 -5.70 -0.27 7.16
N GLU A 63 -6.23 0.88 7.59
CA GLU A 63 -6.27 1.25 9.02
C GLU A 63 -6.94 0.16 9.86
N LYS A 64 -8.08 -0.39 9.41
CA LYS A 64 -8.77 -1.49 10.11
C LYS A 64 -8.00 -2.80 10.06
N VAL A 65 -7.34 -3.11 8.93
CA VAL A 65 -6.50 -4.32 8.82
C VAL A 65 -5.31 -4.23 9.77
N LEU A 66 -4.67 -3.06 9.86
CA LEU A 66 -3.48 -2.84 10.69
C LEU A 66 -3.75 -2.81 12.19
N GLN A 67 -5.01 -2.61 12.60
CA GLN A 67 -5.42 -2.69 14.01
C GLN A 67 -5.55 -4.13 14.52
N ASN A 68 -5.52 -5.15 13.65
CA ASN A 68 -5.71 -6.54 14.04
C ASN A 68 -4.42 -7.36 13.90
N VAL A 69 -3.94 -7.88 15.04
CA VAL A 69 -2.70 -8.67 15.12
C VAL A 69 -2.71 -9.95 14.28
N VAL A 70 -3.89 -10.51 13.98
CA VAL A 70 -4.03 -11.69 13.11
C VAL A 70 -3.69 -11.35 11.66
N PHE A 71 -4.02 -10.14 11.20
CA PHE A 71 -3.60 -9.71 9.87
C PHE A 71 -2.13 -9.28 9.85
N LEU A 72 -1.62 -8.72 10.95
CA LEU A 72 -0.20 -8.33 11.09
C LEU A 72 0.77 -9.51 11.15
N SER A 73 0.31 -10.76 11.28
CA SER A 73 1.17 -11.93 11.14
C SER A 73 1.30 -12.41 9.70
N ASP A 74 0.52 -11.85 8.77
CA ASP A 74 0.49 -12.28 7.37
C ASP A 74 1.65 -11.68 6.57
N SER A 75 2.59 -12.53 6.15
CA SER A 75 3.73 -12.13 5.31
C SER A 75 3.32 -11.50 3.96
N GLN A 76 2.17 -11.88 3.40
CA GLN A 76 1.65 -11.28 2.16
C GLN A 76 1.23 -9.82 2.38
N LEU A 77 0.69 -9.49 3.56
CA LEU A 77 0.39 -8.10 3.94
C LEU A 77 1.68 -7.28 4.04
N HIS A 78 2.72 -7.83 4.67
CA HIS A 78 4.02 -7.18 4.78
C HIS A 78 4.66 -6.91 3.41
N LEU A 79 4.70 -7.91 2.53
CA LEU A 79 5.24 -7.72 1.18
C LEU A 79 4.39 -6.73 0.36
N PHE A 80 3.07 -6.74 0.54
CA PHE A 80 2.19 -5.80 -0.13
C PHE A 80 2.47 -4.34 0.27
N LEU A 81 2.72 -4.07 1.55
CA LEU A 81 2.92 -2.74 2.10
C LEU A 81 4.38 -2.25 2.07
N GLN A 82 5.35 -3.17 2.08
CA GLN A 82 6.76 -2.86 2.28
C GLN A 82 7.67 -3.28 1.12
N SER A 83 7.11 -3.76 0.01
CA SER A 83 7.86 -4.05 -1.22
C SER A 83 7.04 -3.65 -2.45
N GLN A 84 7.70 -3.50 -3.60
CA GLN A 84 7.04 -3.25 -4.89
C GLN A 84 6.80 -4.54 -5.70
N LEU A 85 6.96 -5.72 -5.09
CA LEU A 85 6.71 -7.01 -5.75
C LEU A 85 5.28 -7.10 -6.29
N SER A 86 5.13 -7.61 -7.50
CA SER A 86 3.83 -7.93 -8.09
C SER A 86 3.14 -9.08 -7.36
N VAL A 87 1.82 -9.22 -7.51
CA VAL A 87 1.04 -10.28 -6.87
C VAL A 87 1.65 -11.70 -7.08
N PRO A 88 2.00 -12.13 -8.30
CA PRO A 88 2.63 -13.43 -8.49
C PRO A 88 3.99 -13.57 -7.78
N GLU A 89 4.78 -12.50 -7.73
CA GLU A 89 6.07 -12.49 -7.03
C GLU A 89 5.90 -12.59 -5.51
N ILE A 90 4.87 -11.94 -4.95
CA ILE A 90 4.51 -12.09 -3.54
C ILE A 90 4.15 -13.55 -3.24
N GLU A 91 3.28 -14.17 -4.06
CA GLU A 91 2.89 -15.58 -3.90
C GLU A 91 4.11 -16.53 -4.00
N ALA A 92 5.01 -16.29 -4.96
CA ALA A 92 6.23 -17.07 -5.09
C ALA A 92 7.17 -16.90 -3.89
N CYS A 93 7.32 -15.68 -3.38
CA CYS A 93 8.17 -15.38 -2.23
C CYS A 93 7.67 -16.09 -0.96
N VAL A 94 6.37 -16.03 -0.64
CA VAL A 94 5.83 -16.69 0.55
C VAL A 94 5.82 -18.21 0.45
N GLN A 95 5.82 -18.77 -0.77
CA GLN A 95 5.96 -20.22 -1.01
C GLN A 95 7.42 -20.70 -1.04
N GLY A 96 8.40 -19.81 -0.81
CA GLY A 96 9.83 -20.16 -0.89
C GLY A 96 10.32 -20.45 -2.31
N ARG A 97 9.59 -20.03 -3.35
CA ARG A 97 9.96 -20.17 -4.76
C ARG A 97 10.63 -18.92 -5.33
N GLY A 98 10.59 -17.82 -4.58
CA GLY A 98 11.24 -16.56 -4.94
C GLY A 98 12.75 -16.58 -4.68
N PRO A 99 13.52 -15.68 -5.33
CA PRO A 99 14.97 -15.59 -5.15
C PRO A 99 15.38 -14.95 -3.81
N LEU A 100 14.43 -14.36 -3.09
CA LEU A 100 14.66 -13.65 -1.82
C LEU A 100 13.66 -14.14 -0.77
N SER A 101 14.09 -14.11 0.49
CA SER A 101 13.17 -14.24 1.63
C SER A 101 12.25 -13.02 1.73
N VAL A 102 11.17 -13.16 2.51
CA VAL A 102 10.24 -12.05 2.79
C VAL A 102 10.99 -10.83 3.34
N THR A 103 11.85 -11.04 4.33
CA THR A 103 12.63 -9.98 4.97
C THR A 103 13.61 -9.34 3.99
N ASP A 104 14.33 -10.14 3.20
CA ASP A 104 15.30 -9.60 2.22
C ASP A 104 14.61 -8.80 1.11
N ALA A 105 13.44 -9.24 0.66
CA ALA A 105 12.66 -8.49 -0.32
C ALA A 105 12.25 -7.10 0.20
N ILE A 106 11.86 -7.03 1.47
CA ILE A 106 11.48 -5.76 2.13
C ILE A 106 12.72 -4.87 2.34
N LEU A 107 13.80 -5.41 2.89
CA LEU A 107 15.03 -4.66 3.13
C LEU A 107 15.64 -4.14 1.82
N ARG A 108 15.67 -4.97 0.78
CA ARG A 108 16.15 -4.56 -0.54
C ARG A 108 15.34 -3.40 -1.12
N TYR A 109 14.02 -3.42 -0.93
CA TYR A 109 13.16 -2.31 -1.37
C TYR A 109 13.37 -1.04 -0.54
N ALA A 110 13.51 -1.17 0.78
CA ALA A 110 13.80 -0.04 1.66
C ALA A 110 15.15 0.62 1.30
N MET A 111 16.17 -0.18 0.97
CA MET A 111 17.49 0.31 0.58
C MET A 111 17.56 0.89 -0.84
N SER A 112 16.65 0.52 -1.74
CA SER A 112 16.75 0.92 -3.16
C SER A 112 16.31 2.36 -3.45
N ASN A 113 15.88 3.12 -2.44
CA ASN A 113 15.31 4.47 -2.52
C ASN A 113 14.12 4.62 -3.51
N CYS A 114 13.64 3.53 -4.11
CA CYS A 114 12.58 3.53 -5.12
C CYS A 114 11.23 4.03 -4.59
N GLY A 115 11.01 3.94 -3.27
CA GLY A 115 9.82 4.50 -2.62
C GLY A 115 9.80 6.02 -2.56
N TRP A 116 10.97 6.69 -2.64
CA TRP A 116 11.10 8.14 -2.53
C TRP A 116 11.36 8.82 -3.89
N VAL A 117 12.00 8.12 -4.83
CA VAL A 117 12.33 8.64 -6.18
C VAL A 117 11.08 8.84 -7.07
N GLN A 118 9.91 8.33 -6.70
CA GLN A 118 8.68 8.54 -7.46
C GLN A 118 8.10 9.97 -7.37
N GLU A 119 8.64 10.88 -6.54
CA GLU A 119 8.14 12.25 -6.39
C GLU A 119 8.82 13.32 -7.29
N GLU A 120 10.02 13.09 -7.83
CA GLU A 120 10.78 14.17 -8.52
C GLU A 120 10.88 14.06 -10.07
N GLY A 121 10.30 13.02 -10.68
CA GLY A 121 10.49 12.73 -12.10
C GLY A 121 9.32 13.08 -13.02
N GLY A 122 9.14 14.36 -13.36
CA GLY A 122 8.54 14.77 -14.64
C GLY A 122 7.00 14.87 -14.72
N HIS A 123 6.57 15.84 -15.52
CA HIS A 123 5.20 16.11 -15.95
C HIS A 123 4.53 14.86 -16.55
N VAL A 124 3.83 14.06 -15.74
CA VAL A 124 2.95 12.98 -16.22
C VAL A 124 1.53 13.24 -15.78
N LYS A 125 0.69 13.49 -16.78
CA LYS A 125 -0.76 13.69 -16.71
C LYS A 125 -1.42 12.48 -16.03
N TRP A 126 -2.18 12.77 -15.00
CA TRP A 126 -2.81 11.83 -14.08
C TRP A 126 -3.79 10.89 -14.77
N ASN A 127 -3.49 9.58 -14.80
CA ASN A 127 -4.45 8.53 -15.13
C ASN A 127 -4.56 7.53 -13.97
N GLY A 128 -5.32 7.90 -12.93
CA GLY A 128 -6.00 6.95 -12.04
C GLY A 128 -5.14 6.06 -11.14
N CYS A 129 -3.92 6.47 -10.75
CA CYS A 129 -3.08 5.65 -9.88
C CYS A 129 -3.04 6.13 -8.43
N LEU A 130 -3.49 5.26 -7.53
CA LEU A 130 -3.44 5.41 -6.08
C LEU A 130 -1.99 5.60 -5.65
N ARG A 131 -1.67 6.78 -5.09
CA ARG A 131 -0.33 7.14 -4.64
C ARG A 131 0.13 6.28 -3.46
N ALA A 132 1.42 5.93 -3.46
CA ALA A 132 2.31 5.78 -2.30
C ALA A 132 1.64 5.61 -0.91
N PHE A 133 1.49 4.37 -0.43
CA PHE A 133 1.08 4.12 0.95
C PHE A 133 2.30 4.19 1.87
N SER A 134 2.34 5.17 2.79
CA SER A 134 3.41 5.28 3.81
C SER A 134 2.94 4.69 5.13
N VAL A 135 3.58 3.61 5.57
CA VAL A 135 3.33 2.99 6.88
C VAL A 135 4.46 3.39 7.82
N HIS A 136 4.16 4.13 8.89
CA HIS A 136 5.13 4.40 9.95
C HIS A 136 5.02 3.30 11.02
N ALA A 137 6.13 2.67 11.40
CA ALA A 137 6.13 1.61 12.41
C ALA A 137 5.89 2.14 13.84
N ASP A 138 6.29 3.39 14.11
CA ASP A 138 6.29 4.00 15.46
C ASP A 138 4.99 4.74 15.80
N SER A 139 4.09 4.90 14.82
CA SER A 139 2.74 5.42 14.98
C SER A 139 1.88 4.69 13.96
N TRP A 140 0.89 3.89 14.39
CA TRP A 140 -0.01 3.11 13.50
C TRP A 140 -0.84 3.97 12.52
N GLU A 141 -0.52 5.25 12.39
CA GLU A 141 -0.99 6.14 11.34
C GLU A 141 -0.39 5.73 9.99
N ALA A 142 -1.20 5.05 9.20
CA ALA A 142 -1.05 5.01 7.76
C ALA A 142 -1.20 6.43 7.19
N LYS A 143 -0.09 7.18 7.08
CA LYS A 143 -0.11 8.49 6.42
C LYS A 143 0.09 8.29 4.93
N LEU A 144 -1.00 8.47 4.18
CA LEU A 144 -0.88 8.78 2.76
C LEU A 144 -0.25 10.17 2.64
N ALA A 145 0.99 10.24 2.17
CA ALA A 145 1.63 11.52 1.87
C ALA A 145 0.96 12.12 0.62
N CYS A 146 -0.06 12.94 0.83
CA CYS A 146 -0.27 14.11 -0.03
C CYS A 146 0.45 15.27 0.65
N LYS A 147 1.73 15.46 0.35
CA LYS A 147 2.35 16.77 0.59
C LYS A 147 2.18 17.60 -0.68
N CYS A 148 0.99 18.19 -0.86
CA CYS A 148 0.91 19.45 -1.58
C CYS A 148 1.23 20.55 -0.56
N SER A 149 1.96 21.58 -1.00
CA SER A 149 2.50 22.75 -0.27
C SER A 149 3.75 22.45 0.60
N SER A 150 4.87 23.16 0.49
CA SER A 150 5.16 24.48 -0.11
C SER A 150 6.67 24.51 -0.46
N LEU A 151 7.06 25.00 -1.64
CA LEU A 151 8.45 25.37 -1.89
C LEU A 151 8.86 26.44 -0.86
N PRO A 152 10.03 26.35 -0.19
CA PRO A 152 10.71 27.55 0.24
C PRO A 152 11.24 28.25 -1.01
N SER A 153 10.79 29.48 -1.23
CA SER A 153 11.39 30.42 -2.17
C SER A 153 12.90 30.47 -1.92
N GLN A 154 13.70 30.16 -2.94
CA GLN A 154 15.13 30.49 -2.94
C GLN A 154 15.25 32.02 -3.03
N PRO A 155 16.03 32.70 -2.16
CA PRO A 155 16.40 34.08 -2.40
C PRO A 155 17.50 34.16 -3.47
N ASP A 156 17.43 35.21 -4.29
CA ASP A 156 18.40 35.60 -5.32
C ASP A 156 19.80 35.92 -4.75
#